data_AF-A0A9D1ZSV4-F1
#
_entry.id   AF-A0A9D1ZSV4-F1
#
_cell.length_a   1.000
_cell.length_b   1.000
_cell.length_c   1.000
_cell.angle_alpha   90.00
_cell.angle_beta   90.00
_cell.angle_gamma   90.00
#
_symmetry.space_group_name_H-M   'P 1'
#
loop_
_entity.id
_entity.type
_entity.pdbx_description
1 polymer ?
#
loop_
_entity_poly.entity_id
_entity_poly.type
_entity_poly.pdbx_seq_one_letter_code
_entity_poly.pdbx_strand_id
1 'polypeptide(L)'
;MSFTLPLSQLTPQELENLHTEINGWYLENRRDLPWRTGSNTPWEVMVSEFMLQQTPVKRVLPVWETWLERWPSPADLAAEDSGEAVRAWGRLGYPRRALRLHAAAQAIVQQYDGQVPGSYEELLALPGVGSYTAAAISVFAFGARATVVDTNIRRVHARLISGKALPAKALTAAETRLADELMPADLAASCLWNVSVMELGALICTAKTPSCERCPVVDSCAWVAAGRPEADYVPKGQAWAGTDRQLRGAMMGVLRAAQEPVPTQLLTSVGRADIVVPEGLVPAVAKLQALSPPPEQVERCFSGLLADGLARLVEGDKVSL
;
A
#
# COMPACT_ATOMS: atom_id res chain seq x y z
N MET A 1 -24.15 -1.63 33.92
CA MET A 1 -23.87 -0.20 33.69
C MET A 1 -22.85 -0.15 32.57
N SER A 2 -23.27 0.32 31.39
CA SER A 2 -22.40 0.46 30.22
C SER A 2 -21.47 1.65 30.41
N PHE A 3 -20.16 1.40 30.37
CA PHE A 3 -19.16 2.44 30.18
C PHE A 3 -18.56 2.25 28.79
N THR A 4 -19.13 2.95 27.81
CA THR A 4 -18.42 3.32 26.60
C THR A 4 -17.74 4.64 26.92
N LEU A 5 -16.41 4.63 27.10
CA LEU A 5 -15.68 5.86 27.36
C LEU A 5 -15.40 6.56 26.03
N PRO A 6 -16.02 7.71 25.70
CA PRO A 6 -15.54 8.56 24.61
C PRO A 6 -14.13 9.10 24.94
N LEU A 7 -13.36 9.45 23.89
CA LEU A 7 -12.00 10.03 23.97
C LEU A 7 -11.78 11.10 25.04
N SER A 8 -12.83 11.86 25.37
CA SER A 8 -12.82 12.87 26.44
C SER A 8 -12.67 12.29 27.86
N GLN A 9 -12.30 11.03 28.02
CA GLN A 9 -12.27 10.32 29.31
C GLN A 9 -10.98 9.55 29.60
N LEU A 10 -10.03 9.44 28.68
CA LEU A 10 -8.68 8.98 29.06
C LEU A 10 -8.00 10.09 29.85
N THR A 11 -7.62 9.79 31.08
CA THR A 11 -6.73 10.63 31.88
C THR A 11 -5.33 10.65 31.24
N PRO A 12 -4.52 11.69 31.49
CA PRO A 12 -3.14 11.73 31.04
C PRO A 12 -2.33 10.48 31.44
N GLN A 13 -2.61 9.94 32.64
CA GLN A 13 -1.94 8.73 33.13
C GLN A 13 -2.32 7.49 32.34
N GLU A 14 -3.60 7.31 31.99
CA GLU A 14 -4.03 6.18 31.16
C GLU A 14 -3.43 6.25 29.77
N LEU A 15 -3.33 7.46 29.18
CA LEU A 15 -2.69 7.65 27.88
C LEU A 15 -1.20 7.31 27.92
N GLU A 16 -0.48 7.74 28.97
CA GLU A 16 0.93 7.39 29.17
C GLU A 16 1.15 5.89 29.37
N ASN A 17 0.23 5.21 30.07
CA ASN A 17 0.26 3.75 30.21
C ASN A 17 0.09 3.06 28.85
N LEU A 18 -0.86 3.51 28.02
CA LEU A 18 -1.04 2.98 26.66
C LEU A 18 0.23 3.16 25.81
N HIS A 19 0.87 4.33 25.89
CA HIS A 19 2.14 4.58 25.19
C HIS A 19 3.21 3.60 25.64
N THR A 20 3.37 3.42 26.96
CA THR A 20 4.37 2.53 27.55
C THR A 20 4.15 1.07 27.12
N GLU A 21 2.92 0.57 27.23
CA GLU A 21 2.59 -0.83 26.94
C GLU A 21 2.72 -1.16 25.45
N ILE A 22 2.21 -0.30 24.57
CA ILE A 22 2.25 -0.56 23.12
C ILE A 22 3.67 -0.37 22.57
N ASN A 23 4.38 0.68 22.98
CA ASN A 23 5.75 0.89 22.52
C ASN A 23 6.70 -0.17 23.09
N GLY A 24 6.54 -0.55 24.36
CA GLY A 24 7.30 -1.63 24.99
C GLY A 24 7.09 -2.95 24.26
N TRP A 25 5.83 -3.32 24.00
CA TRP A 25 5.50 -4.51 23.21
C TRP A 25 6.13 -4.46 21.81
N TYR A 26 6.08 -3.31 21.13
CA TYR A 26 6.68 -3.17 19.80
C TYR A 26 8.19 -3.38 19.83
N LEU A 27 8.90 -2.78 20.79
CA LEU A 27 10.37 -2.92 20.89
C LEU A 27 10.79 -4.39 21.07
N GLU A 28 9.98 -5.19 21.78
CA GLU A 28 10.24 -6.61 22.02
C GLU A 28 9.76 -7.54 20.88
N ASN A 29 8.69 -7.17 20.15
CA ASN A 29 7.96 -8.08 19.27
C ASN A 29 7.91 -7.64 17.80
N ARG A 30 8.44 -6.47 17.44
CA ARG A 30 8.42 -5.96 16.06
C ARG A 30 9.04 -6.95 15.10
N ARG A 31 8.44 -7.06 13.90
CA ARG A 31 9.08 -7.79 12.79
C ARG A 31 10.35 -7.07 12.38
N ASP A 32 11.39 -7.88 12.14
CA ASP A 32 12.60 -7.45 11.47
C ASP A 32 12.31 -7.21 9.98
N LEU A 33 12.23 -5.94 9.58
CA LEU A 33 11.93 -5.53 8.22
C LEU A 33 13.05 -4.57 7.75
N PRO A 34 13.57 -4.75 6.53
CA PRO A 34 14.79 -4.07 6.11
C PRO A 34 14.63 -2.55 5.99
N TRP A 35 13.42 -2.06 5.75
CA TRP A 35 13.09 -0.62 5.73
C TRP A 35 12.82 -0.02 7.13
N ARG A 36 13.09 -0.74 8.22
CA ARG A 36 12.91 -0.30 9.61
C ARG A 36 14.20 -0.31 10.44
N THR A 37 15.35 -0.46 9.79
CA THR A 37 16.64 -0.60 10.49
C THR A 37 17.16 0.72 11.06
N GLY A 38 16.56 1.85 10.67
CA GLY A 38 17.03 3.20 11.02
C GLY A 38 18.25 3.66 10.22
N SER A 39 18.79 2.81 9.35
CA SER A 39 19.90 3.12 8.45
C SER A 39 19.46 3.34 7.00
N ASN A 40 18.16 3.16 6.72
CA ASN A 40 17.61 3.33 5.39
C ASN A 40 17.61 4.80 4.96
N THR A 41 17.90 5.02 3.69
CA THR A 41 17.71 6.30 3.03
C THR A 41 16.22 6.63 2.90
N PRO A 42 15.85 7.92 2.79
CA PRO A 42 14.48 8.30 2.49
C PRO A 42 13.90 7.67 1.22
N TRP A 43 14.74 7.38 0.22
CA TRP A 43 14.34 6.69 -1.00
C TRP A 43 13.88 5.26 -0.71
N GLU A 44 14.67 4.50 0.05
CA GLU A 44 14.34 3.12 0.43
C GLU A 44 13.02 3.03 1.21
N VAL A 45 12.80 3.96 2.13
CA VAL A 45 11.55 4.09 2.88
C VAL A 45 10.40 4.42 1.94
N MET A 46 10.55 5.41 1.06
CA MET A 46 9.53 5.80 0.08
C MET A 46 9.14 4.63 -0.84
N VAL A 47 10.11 3.88 -1.37
CA VAL A 47 9.84 2.68 -2.19
C VAL A 47 9.01 1.66 -1.40
N SER A 48 9.37 1.41 -0.13
CA SER A 48 8.62 0.48 0.73
C SER A 48 7.18 0.95 0.95
N GLU A 49 6.97 2.24 1.21
CA GLU A 49 5.64 2.81 1.45
C GLU A 49 4.76 2.77 0.20
N PHE A 50 5.31 2.99 -1.00
CA PHE A 50 4.57 2.80 -2.25
C PHE A 50 4.16 1.34 -2.43
N MET A 51 5.06 0.38 -2.17
CA MET A 51 4.79 -1.04 -2.35
C MET A 51 3.80 -1.59 -1.33
N LEU A 52 3.85 -1.15 -0.07
CA LEU A 52 3.01 -1.65 1.03
C LEU A 52 1.55 -1.20 0.95
N GLN A 53 1.20 -0.23 0.11
CA GLN A 53 -0.20 0.15 -0.11
C GLN A 53 -1.04 -1.03 -0.59
N GLN A 54 -1.88 -1.60 0.28
CA GLN A 54 -2.74 -2.75 -0.05
C GLN A 54 -1.98 -4.00 -0.52
N THR A 55 -0.67 -4.12 -0.23
CA THR A 55 0.11 -5.32 -0.54
C THR A 55 0.80 -5.83 0.73
N PRO A 56 0.60 -7.11 1.13
CA PRO A 56 1.22 -7.65 2.33
C PRO A 56 2.75 -7.67 2.26
N VAL A 57 3.41 -7.39 3.39
CA VAL A 57 4.87 -7.39 3.58
C VAL A 57 5.57 -8.58 2.90
N LYS A 58 5.09 -9.81 3.11
CA LYS A 58 5.69 -11.04 2.53
C LYS A 58 5.79 -11.04 1.00
N ARG A 59 4.95 -10.25 0.32
CA ARG A 59 4.96 -10.10 -1.14
C ARG A 59 5.85 -8.95 -1.57
N VAL A 60 5.92 -7.89 -0.75
CA VAL A 60 6.72 -6.69 -0.99
C VAL A 60 8.20 -6.98 -0.84
N LEU A 61 8.59 -7.64 0.25
CA LEU A 61 9.99 -7.84 0.64
C LEU A 61 10.92 -8.26 -0.53
N PRO A 62 10.68 -9.38 -1.24
CA PRO A 62 11.59 -9.79 -2.32
C PRO A 62 11.60 -8.81 -3.51
N VAL A 63 10.50 -8.11 -3.77
CA VAL A 63 10.45 -7.14 -4.87
C VAL A 63 11.18 -5.86 -4.48
N TRP A 64 11.04 -5.41 -3.24
CA TRP A 64 11.75 -4.25 -2.70
C TRP A 64 13.27 -4.45 -2.73
N GLU A 65 13.76 -5.64 -2.35
CA GLU A 65 15.20 -5.99 -2.42
C GLU A 65 15.72 -5.87 -3.85
N THR A 66 15.09 -6.57 -4.81
CA THR A 66 15.50 -6.51 -6.23
C THR A 66 15.33 -5.12 -6.84
N TRP A 67 14.38 -4.33 -6.36
CA TRP A 67 14.13 -2.98 -6.84
C TRP A 67 15.27 -2.04 -6.46
N LEU A 68 15.74 -2.12 -5.21
CA LEU A 68 16.82 -1.28 -4.72
C LEU A 68 18.20 -1.73 -5.18
N GLU A 69 18.38 -3.02 -5.44
CA GLU A 69 19.58 -3.51 -6.14
C GLU A 69 19.70 -2.89 -7.55
N ARG A 70 18.57 -2.77 -8.26
CA ARG A 70 18.55 -2.16 -9.61
C ARG A 70 18.57 -0.63 -9.56
N TRP A 71 17.82 -0.03 -8.64
CA TRP A 71 17.60 1.42 -8.55
C TRP A 71 17.82 1.94 -7.13
N PRO A 72 19.08 2.04 -6.68
CA PRO A 72 19.42 2.43 -5.32
C PRO A 72 19.11 3.91 -5.00
N SER A 73 18.89 4.76 -6.01
CA SER A 73 18.50 6.16 -5.85
C SER A 73 17.33 6.58 -6.75
N PRO A 74 16.68 7.73 -6.49
CA PRO A 74 15.67 8.29 -7.39
C PRO A 74 16.19 8.48 -8.82
N ALA A 75 17.46 8.89 -8.97
CA ALA A 75 18.06 9.13 -10.28
C ALA A 75 18.13 7.86 -11.14
N ASP A 76 18.45 6.72 -10.52
CA ASP A 76 18.56 5.43 -11.22
C ASP A 76 17.20 4.99 -11.79
N LEU A 77 16.11 5.17 -11.05
CA LEU A 77 14.77 4.87 -11.54
C LEU A 77 14.30 5.90 -12.57
N ALA A 78 14.57 7.18 -12.35
CA ALA A 78 14.11 8.27 -13.20
C ALA A 78 14.70 8.22 -14.62
N ALA A 79 15.90 7.64 -14.77
CA ALA A 79 16.59 7.47 -16.04
C ALA A 79 16.02 6.36 -16.95
N GLU A 80 15.20 5.47 -16.39
CA GLU A 80 14.61 4.34 -17.12
C GLU A 80 13.27 4.71 -17.76
N ASP A 81 12.85 3.92 -18.74
CA ASP A 81 11.49 3.99 -19.25
C ASP A 81 10.49 3.55 -18.17
N SER A 82 9.34 4.22 -18.07
CA SER A 82 8.32 3.90 -17.06
C SER A 82 7.80 2.46 -17.17
N GLY A 83 7.89 1.86 -18.36
CA GLY A 83 7.56 0.45 -18.60
C GLY A 83 8.48 -0.52 -17.83
N GLU A 84 9.75 -0.17 -17.60
CA GLU A 84 10.68 -0.96 -16.80
C GLU A 84 10.24 -1.00 -15.33
N ALA A 85 9.82 0.14 -14.79
CA ALA A 85 9.25 0.22 -13.45
C ALA A 85 8.02 -0.70 -13.30
N VAL A 86 7.12 -0.69 -14.30
CA VAL A 86 5.93 -1.57 -14.31
C VAL A 86 6.31 -3.05 -14.43
N ARG A 87 7.35 -3.38 -15.20
CA ARG A 87 7.86 -4.75 -15.34
C ARG A 87 8.45 -5.25 -14.03
N ALA A 88 9.32 -4.46 -13.39
CA ALA A 88 9.94 -4.78 -12.10
C ALA A 88 8.90 -4.88 -10.96
N TRP A 89 7.84 -4.07 -10.99
CA TRP A 89 6.72 -4.15 -10.03
C TRP A 89 6.01 -5.51 -10.07
N GLY A 90 6.11 -6.21 -11.21
CA GLY A 90 5.68 -7.58 -11.39
C GLY A 90 4.21 -7.77 -11.03
N ARG A 91 3.95 -8.58 -10.00
CA ARG A 91 2.60 -8.97 -9.59
C ARG A 91 2.17 -8.38 -8.24
N LEU A 92 2.84 -7.34 -7.72
CA LEU A 92 2.47 -6.71 -6.44
C LEU A 92 1.03 -6.18 -6.39
N GLY A 93 0.39 -5.99 -7.57
CA GLY A 93 -0.96 -5.45 -7.70
C GLY A 93 -0.93 -3.93 -7.83
N TYR A 94 -2.00 -3.35 -8.37
CA TYR A 94 -2.12 -1.90 -8.59
C TYR A 94 -0.90 -1.30 -9.32
N PRO A 95 -0.58 -1.75 -10.55
CA PRO A 95 0.66 -1.40 -11.25
C PRO A 95 0.82 0.10 -11.55
N ARG A 96 -0.27 0.88 -11.51
CA ARG A 96 -0.20 2.35 -11.58
C ARG A 96 0.69 2.95 -10.49
N ARG A 97 0.86 2.28 -9.34
CA ARG A 97 1.79 2.73 -8.30
C ARG A 97 3.24 2.74 -8.77
N ALA A 98 3.64 1.80 -9.65
CA ALA A 98 4.97 1.81 -10.25
C ALA A 98 5.19 3.04 -11.13
N LEU A 99 4.21 3.37 -11.99
CA LEU A 99 4.23 4.58 -12.81
C LEU A 99 4.29 5.84 -11.95
N ARG A 100 3.57 5.87 -10.83
CA ARG A 100 3.57 7.02 -9.92
C ARG A 100 4.89 7.14 -9.17
N LEU A 101 5.48 6.04 -8.71
CA LEU A 101 6.80 6.03 -8.09
C LEU A 101 7.89 6.48 -9.07
N HIS A 102 7.83 6.03 -10.33
CA HIS A 102 8.71 6.48 -11.40
C HIS A 102 8.56 7.99 -11.67
N ALA A 103 7.33 8.49 -11.81
CA ALA A 103 7.07 9.91 -11.96
C ALA A 103 7.52 10.73 -10.73
N ALA A 104 7.39 10.18 -9.52
CA ALA A 104 7.90 10.81 -8.30
C ALA A 104 9.42 10.88 -8.28
N ALA A 105 10.11 9.82 -8.72
CA ALA A 105 11.56 9.82 -8.87
C ALA A 105 12.04 10.88 -9.88
N GLN A 106 11.34 11.02 -11.01
CA GLN A 106 11.62 12.09 -11.97
C GLN A 106 11.42 13.49 -11.36
N ALA A 107 10.34 13.71 -10.62
CA ALA A 107 10.10 14.96 -9.92
C ALA A 107 11.18 15.25 -8.86
N ILE A 108 11.61 14.24 -8.11
CA ILE A 108 12.72 14.33 -7.14
C ILE A 108 14.02 14.79 -7.80
N VAL A 109 14.38 14.21 -8.93
CA VAL A 109 15.58 14.61 -9.68
C VAL A 109 15.47 16.05 -10.19
N GLN A 110 14.31 16.42 -10.74
CA GLN A 110 14.13 17.72 -11.41
C GLN A 110 13.97 18.90 -10.45
N GLN A 111 13.36 18.66 -9.28
CA GLN A 111 12.91 19.73 -8.38
C GLN A 111 13.66 19.75 -7.04
N TYR A 112 14.31 18.65 -6.68
CA TYR A 112 14.92 18.45 -5.35
C TYR A 112 16.34 17.85 -5.44
N ASP A 113 17.05 18.10 -6.54
CA ASP A 113 18.44 17.68 -6.76
C ASP A 113 18.71 16.18 -6.51
N GLY A 114 17.72 15.34 -6.81
CA GLY A 114 17.81 13.88 -6.61
C GLY A 114 17.63 13.41 -5.17
N GLN A 115 17.31 14.31 -4.23
CA GLN A 115 17.05 13.99 -2.83
C GLN A 115 15.56 13.98 -2.55
N VAL A 116 15.07 12.94 -1.87
CA VAL A 116 13.67 12.92 -1.40
C VAL A 116 13.48 14.12 -0.44
N PRO A 117 12.47 14.98 -0.66
CA PRO A 117 12.26 16.14 0.19
C PRO A 117 11.80 15.76 1.59
N GLY A 118 12.19 16.56 2.59
CA GLY A 118 11.97 16.26 4.00
C GLY A 118 10.69 16.86 4.59
N SER A 119 10.07 17.85 3.95
CA SER A 119 8.84 18.47 4.46
C SER A 119 7.59 17.73 4.00
N TYR A 120 6.54 17.80 4.80
CA TYR A 120 5.26 17.15 4.49
C TYR A 120 4.64 17.70 3.21
N GLU A 121 4.68 19.02 3.02
CA GLU A 121 4.11 19.73 1.88
C GLU A 121 4.81 19.36 0.57
N GLU A 122 6.15 19.28 0.58
CA GLU A 122 6.93 18.86 -0.59
C GLU A 122 6.68 17.39 -0.92
N LEU A 123 6.63 16.52 0.10
CA LEU A 123 6.28 15.10 -0.08
C LEU A 123 4.89 14.97 -0.70
N LEU A 124 3.90 15.71 -0.20
CA LEU A 124 2.52 15.69 -0.71
C LEU A 124 2.41 16.20 -2.16
N ALA A 125 3.32 17.07 -2.60
CA ALA A 125 3.37 17.56 -3.97
C ALA A 125 3.89 16.50 -4.98
N LEU A 126 4.55 15.43 -4.50
CA LEU A 126 5.09 14.39 -5.37
C LEU A 126 3.99 13.52 -6.02
N PRO A 127 4.14 13.13 -7.30
CA PRO A 127 3.22 12.23 -7.98
C PRO A 127 2.89 10.95 -7.22
N GLY A 128 1.61 10.75 -6.90
CA GLY A 128 1.12 9.55 -6.23
C GLY A 128 1.40 9.46 -4.73
N VAL A 129 1.97 10.51 -4.13
CA VAL A 129 2.05 10.65 -2.68
C VAL A 129 0.76 11.31 -2.19
N GLY A 130 -0.04 10.55 -1.43
CA GLY A 130 -1.20 11.08 -0.71
C GLY A 130 -0.87 11.44 0.73
N SER A 131 -1.83 12.01 1.46
CA SER A 131 -1.66 12.45 2.86
C SER A 131 -1.09 11.37 3.78
N TYR A 132 -1.54 10.12 3.63
CA TYR A 132 -1.00 8.97 4.37
C TYR A 132 0.49 8.76 4.06
N THR A 133 0.86 8.67 2.77
CA THR A 133 2.23 8.38 2.35
C THR A 133 3.18 9.51 2.69
N ALA A 134 2.75 10.77 2.56
CA ALA A 134 3.52 11.92 3.02
C ALA A 134 3.78 11.86 4.53
N ALA A 135 2.76 11.56 5.34
CA ALA A 135 2.93 11.42 6.79
C ALA A 135 3.86 10.23 7.14
N ALA A 136 3.67 9.09 6.49
CA ALA A 136 4.50 7.90 6.72
C ALA A 136 5.98 8.16 6.38
N ILE A 137 6.27 8.78 5.24
CA ILE A 137 7.66 9.14 4.88
C ILE A 137 8.21 10.18 5.85
N SER A 138 7.45 11.23 6.20
CA SER A 138 7.87 12.25 7.17
C SER A 138 8.32 11.60 8.49
N VAL A 139 7.53 10.64 9.00
CA VAL A 139 7.84 9.95 10.26
C VAL A 139 8.98 8.94 10.09
N PHE A 140 8.88 8.03 9.12
CA PHE A 140 9.76 6.86 9.04
C PHE A 140 11.09 7.13 8.34
N ALA A 141 11.17 8.13 7.47
CA ALA A 141 12.44 8.53 6.83
C ALA A 141 13.12 9.69 7.55
N PHE A 142 12.34 10.69 7.99
CA PHE A 142 12.90 11.95 8.50
C PHE A 142 12.74 12.14 10.01
N GLY A 143 12.07 11.21 10.70
CA GLY A 143 11.83 11.34 12.14
C GLY A 143 11.01 12.57 12.51
N ALA A 144 10.21 13.08 11.57
CA ALA A 144 9.35 14.24 11.79
C ALA A 144 8.03 13.83 12.44
N ARG A 145 7.44 14.74 13.21
CA ARG A 145 6.11 14.53 13.79
C ARG A 145 5.05 14.63 12.69
N ALA A 146 4.33 13.55 12.43
CA ALA A 146 3.12 13.56 11.63
C ALA A 146 2.16 12.44 12.07
N THR A 147 0.87 12.63 11.78
CA THR A 147 -0.19 11.70 12.17
C THR A 147 -0.40 10.66 11.07
N VAL A 148 0.13 9.45 11.28
CA VAL A 148 0.00 8.35 10.33
C VAL A 148 -1.28 7.57 10.62
N VAL A 149 -2.15 7.44 9.62
CA VAL A 149 -3.46 6.80 9.81
C VAL A 149 -3.73 5.79 8.71
N ASP A 150 -3.23 4.57 8.90
CA ASP A 150 -3.51 3.43 8.02
C ASP A 150 -4.73 2.61 8.50
N THR A 151 -5.09 1.57 7.76
CA THR A 151 -6.21 0.69 8.13
C THR A 151 -5.99 -0.11 9.43
N ASN A 152 -4.73 -0.33 9.83
CA ASN A 152 -4.38 -1.02 11.07
C ASN A 152 -4.58 -0.09 12.27
N ILE A 153 -4.00 1.11 12.23
CA ILE A 153 -4.15 2.16 13.24
C ILE A 153 -5.62 2.50 13.44
N ARG A 154 -6.36 2.74 12.35
CA ARG A 154 -7.82 3.03 12.43
C ARG A 154 -8.58 1.93 13.17
N ARG A 155 -8.24 0.66 12.92
CA ARG A 155 -8.91 -0.48 13.57
C ARG A 155 -8.52 -0.60 15.05
N VAL A 156 -7.25 -0.40 15.38
CA VAL A 156 -6.81 -0.38 16.79
C VAL A 156 -7.54 0.72 17.54
N HIS A 157 -7.52 1.96 17.04
CA HIS A 157 -8.19 3.08 17.69
C HIS A 157 -9.72 2.91 17.77
N ALA A 158 -10.34 2.36 16.73
CA ALA A 158 -11.77 2.07 16.74
C ALA A 158 -12.14 1.08 17.86
N ARG A 159 -11.35 0.02 18.05
CA ARG A 159 -11.62 -1.00 19.07
C ARG A 159 -11.20 -0.56 20.47
N LEU A 160 -9.95 -0.12 20.61
CA LEU A 160 -9.34 0.25 21.88
C LEU A 160 -10.07 1.43 22.52
N ILE A 161 -10.38 2.46 21.73
CA ILE A 161 -10.93 3.72 22.24
C ILE A 161 -12.42 3.85 21.95
N SER A 162 -12.82 3.71 20.68
CA SER A 162 -14.23 3.97 20.31
C SER A 162 -15.18 2.83 20.64
N GLY A 163 -14.68 1.67 21.09
CA GLY A 163 -15.49 0.48 21.38
C GLY A 163 -16.13 -0.18 20.15
N LYS A 164 -15.67 0.12 18.94
CA LYS A 164 -16.25 -0.36 17.67
C LYS A 164 -15.41 -1.47 17.05
N ALA A 165 -16.08 -2.50 16.52
CA ALA A 165 -15.41 -3.62 15.84
C ALA A 165 -14.62 -3.20 14.60
N LEU A 166 -15.14 -2.22 13.86
CA LEU A 166 -14.56 -1.65 12.65
C LEU A 166 -14.56 -0.12 12.71
N PRO A 167 -13.57 0.53 12.06
CA PRO A 167 -13.59 1.97 11.82
C PRO A 167 -14.70 2.35 10.83
N ALA A 168 -14.85 3.63 10.51
CA ALA A 168 -15.76 4.07 9.46
C ALA A 168 -15.37 3.49 8.08
N LYS A 169 -16.33 3.45 7.13
CA LYS A 169 -16.09 2.90 5.77
C LYS A 169 -14.97 3.62 5.02
N ALA A 170 -14.79 4.91 5.27
CA ALA A 170 -13.71 5.74 4.75
C ALA A 170 -13.10 6.55 5.91
N LEU A 171 -11.85 6.99 5.76
CA LEU A 171 -11.18 7.82 6.76
C LEU A 171 -11.98 9.10 6.99
N THR A 172 -12.26 9.42 8.25
CA THR A 172 -12.99 10.64 8.64
C THR A 172 -12.09 11.61 9.40
N ALA A 173 -12.45 12.90 9.40
CA ALA A 173 -11.75 13.91 10.19
C ALA A 173 -11.76 13.58 11.70
N ALA A 174 -12.79 12.89 12.20
CA ALA A 174 -12.85 12.46 13.59
C ALA A 174 -11.82 11.36 13.90
N GLU A 175 -11.60 10.41 12.98
CA GLU A 175 -10.56 9.39 13.14
C GLU A 175 -9.15 9.99 13.05
N THR A 176 -8.94 10.98 12.18
CA THR A 176 -7.67 11.71 12.12
C THR A 176 -7.40 12.49 13.40
N ARG A 177 -8.39 13.23 13.94
CA ARG A 177 -8.24 13.93 15.22
C ARG A 177 -7.97 12.97 16.38
N LEU A 178 -8.70 11.86 16.44
CA LEU A 178 -8.46 10.80 17.42
C LEU A 178 -7.02 10.28 17.36
N ALA A 179 -6.50 10.00 16.16
CA ALA A 179 -5.11 9.54 16.03
C ALA A 179 -4.09 10.60 16.46
N ASP A 180 -4.37 11.88 16.19
CA ASP A 180 -3.54 13.01 16.58
C ASP A 180 -3.53 13.22 18.11
N GLU A 181 -4.71 13.20 18.74
CA GLU A 181 -4.90 13.34 20.19
C GLU A 181 -4.23 12.21 21.00
N LEU A 182 -4.17 11.00 20.44
CA LEU A 182 -3.50 9.86 21.06
C LEU A 182 -1.98 9.90 20.94
N MET A 183 -1.41 10.75 20.09
CA MET A 183 0.01 10.74 19.80
C MET A 183 0.80 11.42 20.94
N PRO A 184 1.88 10.79 21.48
CA PRO A 184 2.73 11.42 22.49
C PRO A 184 3.22 12.80 22.04
N ALA A 185 3.39 13.77 22.94
CA ALA A 185 3.90 15.10 22.59
C ALA A 185 5.38 15.10 22.19
N ASP A 186 6.19 14.24 22.82
CA ASP A 186 7.59 14.05 22.48
C ASP A 186 7.78 13.52 21.05
N LEU A 187 8.77 14.05 20.34
CA LEU A 187 9.01 13.75 18.93
C LEU A 187 9.36 12.27 18.71
N ALA A 188 10.37 11.77 19.41
CA ALA A 188 10.84 10.41 19.24
C ALA A 188 9.75 9.39 19.64
N ALA A 189 9.06 9.65 20.75
CA ALA A 189 7.92 8.85 21.19
C ALA A 189 6.77 8.87 20.19
N SER A 190 6.50 10.01 19.53
CA SER A 190 5.47 10.11 18.50
C SER A 190 5.77 9.27 17.25
N CYS A 191 7.04 9.25 16.82
CA CYS A 191 7.47 8.41 15.71
C CYS A 191 7.35 6.93 16.06
N LEU A 192 7.81 6.55 17.26
CA LEU A 192 7.70 5.19 17.77
C LEU A 192 6.23 4.74 17.90
N TRP A 193 5.36 5.62 18.38
CA TRP A 193 3.93 5.35 18.53
C TRP A 193 3.26 4.97 17.21
N ASN A 194 3.49 5.75 16.14
CA ASN A 194 2.91 5.49 14.81
C ASN A 194 3.23 4.07 14.32
N VAL A 195 4.51 3.65 14.39
CA VAL A 195 4.90 2.31 13.94
C VAL A 195 4.42 1.21 14.90
N SER A 196 4.36 1.49 16.20
CA SER A 196 3.95 0.52 17.23
C SER A 196 2.47 0.17 17.12
N VAL A 197 1.59 1.17 16.98
CA VAL A 197 0.16 0.95 16.79
C VAL A 197 -0.13 0.26 15.45
N MET A 198 0.57 0.65 14.39
CA MET A 198 0.46 0.00 13.09
C MET A 198 0.83 -1.49 13.17
N GLU A 199 1.92 -1.82 13.87
CA GLU A 199 2.39 -3.19 14.08
C GLU A 199 1.41 -4.01 14.94
N LEU A 200 0.89 -3.41 16.02
CA LEU A 200 -0.12 -4.04 16.87
C LEU A 200 -1.37 -4.40 16.06
N GLY A 201 -1.84 -3.48 15.21
CA GLY A 201 -2.95 -3.74 14.31
C GLY A 201 -2.62 -4.84 13.31
N ALA A 202 -1.40 -4.87 12.76
CA ALA A 202 -1.00 -5.86 11.77
C ALA A 202 -0.87 -7.28 12.35
N LEU A 203 -0.41 -7.44 13.59
CA LEU A 203 -0.05 -8.74 14.17
C LEU A 203 -1.03 -9.29 15.20
N ILE A 204 -1.63 -8.41 16.01
CA ILE A 204 -2.44 -8.81 17.16
C ILE A 204 -3.90 -8.43 16.94
N CYS A 205 -4.18 -7.14 16.78
CA CYS A 205 -5.52 -6.62 16.58
C CYS A 205 -5.94 -6.74 15.11
N THR A 206 -5.94 -7.96 14.56
CA THR A 206 -6.26 -8.21 13.15
C THR A 206 -7.76 -8.09 12.86
N ALA A 207 -8.13 -7.88 11.59
CA ALA A 207 -9.51 -7.59 11.22
C ALA A 207 -10.50 -8.72 11.54
N LYS A 208 -10.13 -9.98 11.27
CA LYS A 208 -11.03 -11.13 11.37
C LYS A 208 -10.90 -11.89 12.68
N THR A 209 -9.68 -12.24 13.07
CA THR A 209 -9.38 -13.11 14.21
C THR A 209 -8.30 -12.46 15.07
N PRO A 210 -8.62 -11.39 15.82
CA PRO A 210 -7.65 -10.72 16.67
C PRO A 210 -7.22 -11.64 17.83
N SER A 211 -5.92 -11.65 18.14
CA SER A 211 -5.34 -12.39 19.27
C SER A 211 -5.41 -11.56 20.55
N CYS A 212 -6.62 -11.25 21.02
CA CYS A 212 -6.83 -10.36 22.17
C CYS A 212 -6.13 -10.85 23.44
N GLU A 213 -6.00 -12.17 23.61
CA GLU A 213 -5.27 -12.81 24.72
C GLU A 213 -3.77 -12.51 24.73
N ARG A 214 -3.22 -11.99 23.63
CA ARG A 214 -1.82 -11.55 23.48
C ARG A 214 -1.69 -10.03 23.36
N CYS A 215 -2.78 -9.28 23.49
CA CYS A 215 -2.77 -7.84 23.33
C CYS A 215 -2.29 -7.17 24.62
N PRO A 216 -1.24 -6.33 24.58
CA PRO A 216 -0.66 -5.72 25.78
C PRO A 216 -1.64 -4.79 26.49
N VAL A 217 -2.59 -4.20 25.75
CA VAL A 217 -3.58 -3.24 26.25
C VAL A 217 -5.01 -3.82 26.29
N VAL A 218 -5.15 -5.14 26.45
CA VAL A 218 -6.48 -5.79 26.37
C VAL A 218 -7.44 -5.31 27.46
N ASP A 219 -6.93 -5.06 28.67
CA ASP A 219 -7.74 -4.65 29.83
C ASP A 219 -8.27 -3.21 29.68
N SER A 220 -7.60 -2.38 28.88
CA SER A 220 -8.04 -1.03 28.53
C SER A 220 -8.91 -0.97 27.27
N CYS A 221 -9.15 -2.10 26.59
CA CYS A 221 -9.84 -2.12 25.30
C CYS A 221 -11.36 -1.98 25.43
N ALA A 222 -11.91 -0.83 25.06
CA ALA A 222 -13.34 -0.54 25.13
C ALA A 222 -14.20 -1.57 24.38
N TRP A 223 -13.75 -2.06 23.21
CA TRP A 223 -14.48 -3.07 22.44
C TRP A 223 -14.51 -4.43 23.13
N VAL A 224 -13.41 -4.82 23.81
CA VAL A 224 -13.37 -6.07 24.58
C VAL A 224 -14.22 -5.95 25.84
N ALA A 225 -14.12 -4.83 26.57
CA ALA A 225 -14.93 -4.53 27.74
C ALA A 225 -16.44 -4.53 27.43
N ALA A 226 -16.83 -4.09 26.23
CA ALA A 226 -18.21 -4.15 25.73
C ALA A 226 -18.67 -5.55 25.29
N GLY A 227 -17.86 -6.59 25.46
CA GLY A 227 -18.21 -7.96 25.05
C GLY A 227 -18.02 -8.24 23.56
N ARG A 228 -17.17 -7.47 22.87
CA ARG A 228 -16.83 -7.62 21.43
C ARG A 228 -18.06 -7.57 20.51
N PRO A 229 -18.87 -6.49 20.56
CA PRO A 229 -20.03 -6.35 19.68
C PRO A 229 -19.63 -6.46 18.21
N GLU A 230 -20.53 -7.01 17.39
CA GLU A 230 -20.34 -7.16 15.94
C GLU A 230 -20.25 -5.81 15.23
N ALA A 231 -19.72 -5.82 14.00
CA ALA A 231 -19.58 -4.61 13.21
C ALA A 231 -20.92 -4.13 12.61
N ASP A 232 -21.13 -2.82 12.59
CA ASP A 232 -22.30 -2.17 11.98
C ASP A 232 -22.41 -2.37 10.46
N TYR A 233 -21.32 -2.84 9.83
CA TYR A 233 -21.30 -3.16 8.42
C TYR A 233 -20.29 -4.27 8.11
N VAL A 234 -20.57 -5.01 7.03
CA VAL A 234 -19.64 -5.98 6.47
C VAL A 234 -18.92 -5.35 5.27
N PRO A 235 -17.57 -5.33 5.25
CA PRO A 235 -16.82 -4.92 4.06
C PRO A 235 -17.22 -5.79 2.85
N LYS A 236 -17.64 -5.15 1.75
CA LYS A 236 -17.98 -5.88 0.52
C LYS A 236 -16.71 -6.37 -0.16
N GLY A 237 -16.56 -7.68 -0.30
CA GLY A 237 -15.56 -8.28 -1.18
C GLY A 237 -16.14 -8.51 -2.57
N GLN A 238 -15.36 -8.26 -3.62
CA GLN A 238 -15.69 -8.70 -4.99
C GLN A 238 -14.97 -10.02 -5.28
N ALA A 239 -15.66 -10.96 -5.94
CA ALA A 239 -15.04 -12.16 -6.49
C ALA A 239 -13.90 -11.78 -7.46
N TRP A 240 -12.83 -12.57 -7.53
CA TRP A 240 -11.72 -12.32 -8.47
C TRP A 240 -12.03 -12.82 -9.87
N ALA A 241 -12.61 -14.02 -9.98
CA ALA A 241 -12.96 -14.61 -11.26
C ALA A 241 -13.99 -13.76 -12.04
N GLY A 242 -13.75 -13.58 -13.34
CA GLY A 242 -14.62 -12.86 -14.27
C GLY A 242 -14.51 -11.33 -14.22
N THR A 243 -13.63 -10.78 -13.39
CA THR A 243 -13.53 -9.33 -13.21
C THR A 243 -12.54 -8.66 -14.16
N ASP A 244 -12.74 -7.37 -14.44
CA ASP A 244 -11.83 -6.57 -15.27
C ASP A 244 -10.39 -6.58 -14.71
N ARG A 245 -10.22 -6.64 -13.38
CA ARG A 245 -8.90 -6.77 -12.74
C ARG A 245 -8.20 -8.09 -13.11
N GLN A 246 -8.95 -9.18 -13.30
CA GLN A 246 -8.38 -10.45 -13.74
C GLN A 246 -7.92 -10.36 -15.19
N LEU A 247 -8.78 -9.85 -16.08
CA LEU A 247 -8.46 -9.74 -17.50
C LEU A 247 -7.29 -8.78 -17.74
N ARG A 248 -7.32 -7.59 -17.13
CA ARG A 248 -6.21 -6.63 -17.17
C ARG A 248 -4.92 -7.23 -16.62
N GLY A 249 -5.01 -7.99 -15.53
CA GLY A 249 -3.85 -8.69 -14.95
C GLY A 249 -3.21 -9.68 -15.93
N ALA A 250 -4.02 -10.39 -16.73
CA ALA A 250 -3.56 -11.29 -17.77
C ALA A 250 -2.96 -10.55 -18.97
N MET A 251 -3.60 -9.47 -19.46
CA MET A 251 -3.04 -8.60 -20.50
C MET A 251 -1.68 -8.02 -20.10
N MET A 252 -1.58 -7.49 -18.87
CA MET A 252 -0.30 -7.03 -18.30
C MET A 252 0.71 -8.17 -18.16
N GLY A 253 0.25 -9.42 -18.02
CA GLY A 253 1.10 -10.61 -18.03
C GLY A 253 1.82 -10.80 -19.36
N VAL A 254 1.11 -10.60 -20.48
CA VAL A 254 1.67 -10.62 -21.83
C VAL A 254 2.65 -9.47 -22.02
N LEU A 255 2.23 -8.24 -21.69
CA LEU A 255 3.07 -7.04 -21.87
C LEU A 255 4.37 -7.09 -21.06
N ARG A 256 4.36 -7.60 -19.82
CA ARG A 256 5.59 -7.77 -19.02
C ARG A 256 6.52 -8.84 -19.57
N ALA A 257 5.97 -9.89 -20.18
CA ALA A 257 6.77 -10.98 -20.76
C ALA A 257 7.40 -10.57 -22.11
N ALA A 258 6.82 -9.56 -22.77
CA ALA A 258 7.35 -9.04 -24.01
C ALA A 258 8.55 -8.11 -23.78
N GLN A 259 9.62 -8.36 -24.52
CA GLN A 259 10.80 -7.48 -24.59
C GLN A 259 10.66 -6.42 -25.69
N GLU A 260 9.79 -6.67 -26.68
CA GLU A 260 9.51 -5.79 -27.80
C GLU A 260 8.01 -5.54 -27.91
N PRO A 261 7.57 -4.45 -28.59
CA PRO A 261 6.16 -4.21 -28.82
C PRO A 261 5.48 -5.38 -29.54
N VAL A 262 4.31 -5.77 -29.03
CA VAL A 262 3.53 -6.90 -29.52
C VAL A 262 2.32 -6.43 -30.33
N PRO A 263 1.84 -7.17 -31.35
CA PRO A 263 0.59 -6.83 -32.03
C PRO A 263 -0.57 -6.66 -31.03
N THR A 264 -1.36 -5.60 -31.17
CA THR A 264 -2.52 -5.32 -30.29
C THR A 264 -3.50 -6.49 -30.25
N GLN A 265 -3.64 -7.20 -31.38
CA GLN A 265 -4.48 -8.38 -31.53
C GLN A 265 -4.15 -9.50 -30.55
N LEU A 266 -2.90 -9.62 -30.07
CA LEU A 266 -2.56 -10.60 -29.03
C LEU A 266 -3.28 -10.34 -27.70
N LEU A 267 -3.68 -9.09 -27.44
CA LEU A 267 -4.43 -8.70 -26.25
C LEU A 267 -5.93 -8.60 -26.51
N THR A 268 -6.33 -8.18 -27.71
CA THR A 268 -7.72 -7.82 -28.01
C THR A 268 -8.53 -8.92 -28.70
N SER A 269 -7.87 -9.89 -29.35
CA SER A 269 -8.52 -10.98 -30.07
C SER A 269 -8.41 -12.30 -29.30
N VAL A 270 -8.78 -12.26 -28.02
CA VAL A 270 -8.70 -13.40 -27.10
C VAL A 270 -9.57 -14.57 -27.62
N GLY A 271 -8.94 -15.72 -27.87
CA GLY A 271 -9.62 -16.94 -28.34
C GLY A 271 -9.53 -17.20 -29.86
N ARG A 272 -8.88 -16.33 -30.63
CA ARG A 272 -8.58 -16.58 -32.05
C ARG A 272 -7.36 -17.49 -32.22
N ALA A 273 -7.52 -18.56 -33.01
CA ALA A 273 -6.49 -19.57 -33.24
C ALA A 273 -5.47 -19.18 -34.33
N ASP A 274 -5.77 -18.16 -35.13
CA ASP A 274 -4.97 -17.74 -36.28
C ASP A 274 -3.90 -16.69 -35.96
N ILE A 275 -3.80 -16.27 -34.69
CA ILE A 275 -2.81 -15.29 -34.25
C ILE A 275 -1.50 -16.00 -33.91
N VAL A 276 -0.44 -15.65 -34.63
CA VAL A 276 0.91 -16.17 -34.36
C VAL A 276 1.40 -15.59 -33.03
N VAL A 277 1.65 -16.48 -32.06
CA VAL A 277 2.17 -16.11 -30.74
C VAL A 277 3.68 -16.38 -30.71
N PRO A 278 4.52 -15.36 -30.43
CA PRO A 278 5.96 -15.58 -30.21
C PRO A 278 6.20 -16.62 -29.10
N GLU A 279 7.18 -17.51 -29.27
CA GLU A 279 7.42 -18.66 -28.38
C GLU A 279 7.53 -18.26 -26.89
N GLY A 280 8.28 -17.20 -26.59
CA GLY A 280 8.43 -16.67 -25.23
C GLY A 280 7.15 -16.12 -24.59
N LEU A 281 6.12 -15.82 -25.39
CA LEU A 281 4.84 -15.29 -24.92
C LEU A 281 3.75 -16.34 -24.78
N VAL A 282 3.95 -17.55 -25.31
CA VAL A 282 2.96 -18.65 -25.28
C VAL A 282 2.37 -18.86 -23.87
N PRO A 283 3.17 -18.93 -22.78
CA PRO A 283 2.60 -19.15 -21.44
C PRO A 283 1.72 -17.99 -20.95
N ALA A 284 2.02 -16.75 -21.34
CA ALA A 284 1.27 -15.57 -20.93
C ALA A 284 -0.03 -15.43 -21.75
N VAL A 285 0.05 -15.65 -23.05
CA VAL A 285 -1.10 -15.59 -23.96
C VAL A 285 -2.08 -16.74 -23.67
N ALA A 286 -1.60 -17.95 -23.38
CA ALA A 286 -2.47 -19.07 -23.00
C ALA A 286 -3.30 -18.76 -21.75
N LYS A 287 -2.73 -18.07 -20.75
CA LYS A 287 -3.45 -17.64 -19.55
C LYS A 287 -4.51 -16.58 -19.85
N LEU A 288 -4.24 -15.67 -20.79
CA LEU A 288 -5.21 -14.68 -21.25
C LEU A 288 -6.36 -15.36 -22.01
N GLN A 289 -6.04 -16.27 -22.93
CA GLN A 289 -7.01 -17.04 -23.72
C GLN A 289 -7.92 -17.92 -22.87
N ALA A 290 -7.41 -18.50 -21.79
CA ALA A 290 -8.19 -19.33 -20.87
C ALA A 290 -9.32 -18.58 -20.13
N LEU A 291 -9.34 -17.24 -20.15
CA LEU A 291 -10.37 -16.45 -19.48
C LEU A 291 -11.68 -16.33 -20.28
N SER A 292 -11.64 -16.55 -21.59
CA SER A 292 -12.79 -16.44 -22.51
C SER A 292 -13.75 -15.26 -22.21
N PRO A 293 -13.24 -14.02 -22.08
CA PRO A 293 -14.06 -12.86 -21.75
C PRO A 293 -14.97 -12.44 -22.93
N PRO A 294 -16.11 -11.78 -22.67
CA PRO A 294 -16.92 -11.19 -23.73
C PRO A 294 -16.16 -10.02 -24.40
N PRO A 295 -16.40 -9.75 -25.70
CA PRO A 295 -15.68 -8.72 -26.45
C PRO A 295 -15.72 -7.33 -25.80
N GLU A 296 -16.87 -6.91 -25.24
CA GLU A 296 -16.97 -5.59 -24.59
C GLU A 296 -16.08 -5.46 -23.35
N GLN A 297 -15.81 -6.57 -22.65
CA GLN A 297 -14.90 -6.58 -21.51
C GLN A 297 -13.44 -6.43 -21.97
N VAL A 298 -13.08 -7.08 -23.08
CA VAL A 298 -11.74 -6.98 -23.67
C VAL A 298 -11.44 -5.54 -24.09
N GLU A 299 -12.34 -4.93 -24.85
CA GLU A 299 -12.21 -3.54 -25.32
C GLU A 299 -12.06 -2.58 -24.14
N ARG A 300 -12.98 -2.64 -23.16
CA ARG A 300 -12.93 -1.79 -21.97
C ARG A 300 -11.64 -1.99 -21.17
N CYS A 301 -11.19 -3.24 -21.00
CA CYS A 301 -9.97 -3.53 -20.25
C CYS A 301 -8.73 -2.98 -20.97
N PHE A 302 -8.62 -3.19 -22.28
CA PHE A 302 -7.50 -2.72 -23.09
C PHE A 302 -7.46 -1.19 -23.17
N SER A 303 -8.59 -0.55 -23.51
CA SER A 303 -8.71 0.92 -23.52
C SER A 303 -8.39 1.53 -22.16
N GLY A 304 -8.81 0.88 -21.07
CA GLY A 304 -8.43 1.31 -19.73
C GLY A 304 -6.93 1.17 -19.43
N LEU A 305 -6.20 0.22 -20.04
CA LEU A 305 -4.75 0.10 -19.84
C LEU A 305 -4.02 1.26 -20.53
N LEU A 306 -4.47 1.63 -21.74
CA LEU A 306 -3.98 2.79 -22.46
C LEU A 306 -4.24 4.09 -21.68
N ALA A 307 -5.49 4.28 -21.21
CA ALA A 307 -5.88 5.47 -20.44
C ALA A 307 -5.10 5.62 -19.11
N ASP A 308 -4.75 4.50 -18.48
CA ASP A 308 -3.96 4.48 -17.25
C ASP A 308 -2.44 4.63 -17.48
N GLY A 309 -1.99 4.66 -18.74
CA GLY A 309 -0.56 4.68 -19.10
C GLY A 309 0.16 3.36 -18.80
N LEU A 310 -0.57 2.25 -18.63
CA LEU A 310 -0.01 0.91 -18.39
C LEU A 310 0.27 0.14 -19.68
N ALA A 311 -0.13 0.72 -20.80
CA ALA A 311 0.17 0.26 -22.14
C ALA A 311 0.25 1.47 -23.07
N ARG A 312 1.08 1.39 -24.11
CA ARG A 312 1.21 2.45 -25.11
C ARG A 312 1.14 1.85 -26.51
N LEU A 313 0.37 2.49 -27.39
CA LEU A 313 0.39 2.17 -28.82
C LEU A 313 1.68 2.70 -29.45
N VAL A 314 2.30 1.85 -30.27
CA VAL A 314 3.47 2.19 -31.09
C VAL A 314 3.15 1.94 -32.57
N GLU A 315 4.06 2.33 -33.46
CA GLU A 315 3.86 2.17 -34.90
C GLU A 315 3.55 0.72 -35.31
N GLY A 316 2.68 0.57 -36.30
CA GLY A 316 2.31 -0.73 -36.87
C GLY A 316 1.29 -1.54 -36.07
N ASP A 317 0.35 -0.88 -35.36
CA ASP A 317 -0.70 -1.53 -34.54
C ASP A 317 -0.12 -2.48 -33.49
N LYS A 318 0.95 -2.01 -32.85
CA LYS A 318 1.63 -2.71 -31.77
C LYS A 318 1.44 -1.97 -30.45
N VAL A 319 1.62 -2.70 -29.36
CA VAL A 319 1.50 -2.21 -28.00
C VAL A 319 2.67 -2.68 -27.15
N SER A 320 3.18 -1.77 -26.31
CA SER A 320 4.19 -2.05 -25.29
C SER A 320 3.66 -1.61 -23.91
N LEU A 321 4.45 -1.88 -22.87
CA LEU A 321 4.35 -1.13 -21.62
C LEU A 321 4.63 0.36 -21.84
#